data_AF-A0AAD5RXR4-F1
#
_entry.id   AF-A0AAD5RXR4-F1
#
_cell.length_a   1.000
_cell.length_b   1.000
_cell.length_c   1.000
_cell.angle_alpha   90.00
_cell.angle_beta   90.00
_cell.angle_gamma   90.00
#
_symmetry.space_group_name_H-M   'P 1'
#
loop_
_entity.id
_entity.type
_entity.pdbx_description
1 polymer ?
#
loop_
_entity_poly.entity_id
_entity_poly.type
_entity_poly.pdbx_seq_one_letter_code
_entity_poly.pdbx_strand_id
1 'polypeptide(L)'
;MADDILLAKLHGVSDLELATLLSLICRQHCIVSTEPDDVDRLAQELQLITAHTFALKPIVLDCHHSTSLEDFAAGIQLPPSLTSPTPRPASPYHRQSHLHAHNPQASFGHASYHSGRLAPRTSTATGDSRWPASPVAAAGEVANVVLAKNLDLAPKAVQIQALELLRTRRLFTRSNVLVAPRSFLLIAVLSAPFGGEARLTPHLNDFFYLAHWHDSDDGFMNLEAEWDSKGKGKDAVPSSSSSDDDTASFESVVRTKRGSYSDAGGGRDGGHDGEPLFTEHDISTLANLSQDVSVDVDVIRYQMNLVSFLRLHRAVAGGISPTATKHFGQLMRCLAPLHGLDFVTPSLVALAAKKVYLHRIRVVTPEKERSMQWGSDVRAIKEILQDVGPEDIIDDVLHMVATPL
;
A
#
# COMPACT_ATOMS: atom_id res chain seq x y z
N MET A 1 -15.07 -13.41 -15.57
CA MET A 1 -15.89 -12.48 -14.76
C MET A 1 -15.64 -12.78 -13.29
N ALA A 2 -15.74 -11.80 -12.40
CA ALA A 2 -15.59 -12.02 -10.96
C ALA A 2 -16.77 -12.83 -10.41
N ASP A 3 -16.52 -13.66 -9.40
CA ASP A 3 -17.58 -14.45 -8.76
C ASP A 3 -18.61 -13.52 -8.10
N ASP A 4 -19.90 -13.88 -8.16
CA ASP A 4 -21.00 -13.07 -7.59
C ASP A 4 -20.81 -12.78 -6.09
N ILE A 5 -20.16 -13.70 -5.37
CA ILE A 5 -19.82 -13.54 -3.95
C ILE A 5 -18.76 -12.43 -3.78
N LEU A 6 -17.76 -12.36 -4.66
CA LEU A 6 -16.75 -11.30 -4.63
C LEU A 6 -17.37 -9.94 -4.97
N LEU A 7 -18.28 -9.89 -5.94
CA LEU A 7 -19.00 -8.66 -6.29
C LEU A 7 -19.91 -8.19 -5.15
N ALA A 8 -20.60 -9.11 -4.46
CA ALA A 8 -21.40 -8.77 -3.28
C ALA A 8 -20.55 -8.20 -2.13
N LYS A 9 -19.35 -8.76 -1.92
CA LYS A 9 -18.38 -8.17 -0.97
C LYS A 9 -18.01 -6.74 -1.36
N LEU A 10 -17.73 -6.51 -2.65
CA LEU A 10 -17.30 -5.22 -3.20
C LEU A 10 -18.35 -4.10 -3.05
N HIS A 11 -19.64 -4.40 -3.21
CA HIS A 11 -20.69 -3.39 -3.06
C HIS A 11 -20.82 -2.82 -1.63
N GLY A 12 -20.30 -3.52 -0.63
CA GLY A 12 -20.29 -3.05 0.75
C GLY A 12 -19.01 -2.34 1.17
N VAL A 13 -18.07 -2.11 0.25
CA VAL A 13 -16.72 -1.58 0.53
C VAL A 13 -16.75 -0.05 0.56
N SER A 14 -16.10 0.56 1.56
CA SER A 14 -15.97 2.03 1.62
C SER A 14 -14.96 2.55 0.59
N ASP A 15 -15.00 3.84 0.30
CA ASP A 15 -14.06 4.48 -0.64
C ASP A 15 -12.58 4.31 -0.24
N LEU A 16 -12.29 4.31 1.07
CA LEU A 16 -10.95 4.06 1.62
C LEU A 16 -10.51 2.60 1.45
N GLU A 17 -11.41 1.65 1.71
CA GLU A 17 -11.17 0.24 1.49
C GLU A 17 -10.95 -0.03 -0.02
N LEU A 18 -11.73 0.63 -0.89
CA LEU A 18 -11.61 0.52 -2.35
C LEU A 18 -10.28 1.08 -2.85
N ALA A 19 -9.84 2.24 -2.36
CA ALA A 19 -8.54 2.81 -2.70
C ALA A 19 -7.37 1.89 -2.29
N THR A 20 -7.50 1.26 -1.12
CA THR A 20 -6.53 0.28 -0.62
C THR A 20 -6.54 -0.99 -1.48
N LEU A 21 -7.72 -1.54 -1.79
CA LEU A 21 -7.88 -2.71 -2.65
C LEU A 21 -7.29 -2.49 -4.04
N LEU A 22 -7.60 -1.36 -4.68
CA LEU A 22 -7.05 -1.01 -6.00
C LEU A 22 -5.52 -0.96 -5.98
N SER A 23 -4.94 -0.44 -4.90
CA SER A 23 -3.49 -0.39 -4.73
C SER A 23 -2.87 -1.79 -4.57
N LEU A 24 -3.55 -2.69 -3.84
CA LEU A 24 -3.14 -4.08 -3.67
C LEU A 24 -3.25 -4.89 -4.97
N ILE A 25 -4.36 -4.79 -5.69
CA ILE A 25 -4.60 -5.46 -6.98
C ILE A 25 -3.50 -5.11 -7.98
N CYS A 26 -3.26 -3.80 -8.16
CA CYS A 26 -2.35 -3.31 -9.18
C CYS A 26 -0.87 -3.31 -8.67
N ARG A 27 -0.64 -3.73 -7.40
CA ARG A 27 0.65 -3.75 -6.66
C ARG A 27 1.41 -2.42 -6.70
N GLN A 28 0.69 -1.35 -6.44
CA GLN A 28 1.22 0.00 -6.39
C GLN A 28 0.90 0.68 -5.06
N HIS A 29 1.34 1.92 -4.91
CA HIS A 29 1.22 2.72 -3.68
C HIS A 29 0.22 3.86 -3.90
N CYS A 30 -0.48 4.28 -2.85
CA CYS A 30 -1.46 5.37 -2.93
C CYS A 30 -1.18 6.49 -1.95
N ILE A 31 -1.77 7.65 -2.26
CA ILE A 31 -1.86 8.79 -1.35
C ILE A 31 -3.31 8.87 -0.88
N VAL A 32 -3.52 9.03 0.41
CA VAL A 32 -4.82 9.37 0.97
C VAL A 32 -4.66 10.67 1.74
N SER A 33 -5.49 11.64 1.42
CA SER A 33 -5.45 12.97 2.03
C SER A 33 -6.78 13.31 2.66
N THR A 34 -6.72 14.08 3.73
CA THR A 34 -7.90 14.57 4.47
C THR A 34 -7.56 15.91 5.12
N GLU A 35 -8.55 16.50 5.79
CA GLU A 35 -8.38 17.72 6.55
C GLU A 35 -7.36 17.56 7.70
N PRO A 36 -6.65 18.62 8.11
CA PRO A 36 -5.59 18.51 9.12
C PRO A 36 -6.04 17.93 10.45
N ASP A 37 -7.30 18.13 10.83
CA ASP A 37 -7.86 17.70 12.11
C ASP A 37 -8.15 16.19 12.16
N ASP A 38 -8.30 15.54 10.99
CA ASP A 38 -8.72 14.14 10.87
C ASP A 38 -7.62 13.17 10.43
N VAL A 39 -6.39 13.65 10.20
CA VAL A 39 -5.25 12.82 9.78
C VAL A 39 -5.00 11.64 10.70
N ASP A 40 -5.12 11.85 12.02
CA ASP A 40 -4.92 10.81 13.01
C ASP A 40 -6.03 9.77 12.99
N ARG A 41 -7.28 10.20 12.78
CA ARG A 41 -8.42 9.30 12.63
C ARG A 41 -8.30 8.51 11.34
N LEU A 42 -7.99 9.16 10.22
CA LEU A 42 -7.74 8.49 8.95
C LEU A 42 -6.63 7.44 9.05
N ALA A 43 -5.52 7.75 9.74
CA ALA A 43 -4.45 6.79 9.93
C ALA A 43 -4.90 5.56 10.75
N GLN A 44 -5.71 5.75 11.78
CA GLN A 44 -6.27 4.65 12.57
C GLN A 44 -7.31 3.85 11.77
N GLU A 45 -8.17 4.50 11.00
CA GLU A 45 -9.13 3.83 10.11
C GLU A 45 -8.41 2.96 9.09
N LEU A 46 -7.38 3.50 8.41
CA LEU A 46 -6.57 2.73 7.47
C LEU A 46 -5.81 1.58 8.14
N GLN A 47 -5.41 1.74 9.41
CA GLN A 47 -4.81 0.67 10.20
C GLN A 47 -5.83 -0.45 10.45
N LEU A 48 -7.08 -0.11 10.80
CA LEU A 48 -8.16 -1.08 10.98
C LEU A 48 -8.52 -1.76 9.66
N ILE A 49 -8.67 -1.01 8.56
CA ILE A 49 -8.96 -1.56 7.23
C ILE A 49 -7.88 -2.56 6.81
N THR A 50 -6.61 -2.21 6.96
CA THR A 50 -5.51 -3.08 6.52
C THR A 50 -5.38 -4.33 7.38
N ALA A 51 -5.66 -4.24 8.68
CA ALA A 51 -5.65 -5.38 9.59
C ALA A 51 -6.88 -6.28 9.45
N HIS A 52 -8.10 -5.71 9.49
CA HIS A 52 -9.36 -6.47 9.52
C HIS A 52 -9.83 -6.88 8.12
N THR A 53 -9.77 -5.98 7.14
CA THR A 53 -10.33 -6.23 5.80
C THR A 53 -9.39 -7.09 4.95
N PHE A 54 -8.06 -6.93 5.11
CA PHE A 54 -7.05 -7.57 4.28
C PHE A 54 -6.07 -8.51 5.01
N ALA A 55 -6.17 -8.65 6.34
CA ALA A 55 -5.24 -9.45 7.17
C ALA A 55 -3.76 -9.11 6.95
N LEU A 56 -3.45 -7.83 6.69
CA LEU A 56 -2.08 -7.35 6.56
C LEU A 56 -1.60 -6.75 7.88
N LYS A 57 -0.27 -6.69 8.07
CA LYS A 57 0.35 -6.06 9.24
C LYS A 57 0.71 -4.61 8.93
N PRO A 58 -0.08 -3.62 9.38
CA PRO A 58 0.26 -2.22 9.22
C PRO A 58 1.24 -1.74 10.29
N ILE A 59 2.11 -0.80 9.89
CA ILE A 59 2.86 0.06 10.80
C ILE A 59 2.59 1.52 10.47
N VAL A 60 2.39 2.34 11.50
CA VAL A 60 2.19 3.78 11.35
C VAL A 60 3.53 4.47 11.60
N LEU A 61 3.96 5.26 10.62
CA LEU A 61 5.18 6.07 10.69
C LEU A 61 4.79 7.55 10.65
N ASP A 62 5.08 8.28 11.72
CA ASP A 62 4.81 9.72 11.78
C ASP A 62 6.03 10.54 11.35
N CYS A 63 5.92 11.19 10.20
CA CYS A 63 7.01 11.98 9.62
C CYS A 63 6.91 13.45 10.03
N HIS A 64 8.06 14.05 10.30
CA HIS A 64 8.18 15.44 10.74
C HIS A 64 9.51 16.02 10.23
N HIS A 65 9.71 17.33 10.39
CA HIS A 65 10.88 18.02 9.80
C HIS A 65 12.23 17.54 10.33
N SER A 66 12.29 16.93 11.53
CA SER A 66 13.50 16.35 12.12
C SER A 66 13.64 14.85 11.94
N THR A 67 12.75 14.18 11.19
CA THR A 67 12.84 12.74 10.94
C THR A 67 14.16 12.42 10.23
N SER A 68 14.99 11.58 10.85
CA SER A 68 16.24 11.14 10.25
C SER A 68 16.04 9.92 9.34
N LEU A 69 17.05 9.60 8.53
CA LEU A 69 17.06 8.38 7.70
C LEU A 69 17.06 7.10 8.56
N GLU A 70 17.63 7.17 9.77
CA GLU A 70 17.65 6.05 10.71
C GLU A 70 16.27 5.88 11.36
N ASP A 71 15.59 6.97 11.72
CA ASP A 71 14.23 6.93 12.26
C ASP A 71 13.24 6.37 11.22
N PHE A 72 13.37 6.80 9.96
CA PHE A 72 12.58 6.25 8.86
C PHE A 72 12.81 4.74 8.69
N ALA A 73 14.07 4.30 8.71
CA ALA A 73 14.40 2.88 8.58
C ALA A 73 13.95 2.03 9.77
N ALA A 74 13.98 2.58 10.99
CA ALA A 74 13.49 1.91 12.19
C ALA A 74 11.95 1.83 12.19
N GLY A 75 11.27 2.91 11.79
CA GLY A 75 9.81 3.00 11.82
C GLY A 75 9.08 2.17 10.76
N ILE A 76 9.79 1.58 9.78
CA ILE A 76 9.21 0.62 8.83
C ILE A 76 9.36 -0.85 9.27
N GLN A 77 10.11 -1.12 10.34
CA GLN A 77 10.34 -2.47 10.85
C GLN A 77 9.26 -2.88 11.85
N LEU A 78 8.79 -4.12 11.74
CA LEU A 78 7.93 -4.70 12.76
C LEU A 78 8.72 -4.89 14.07
N PRO A 79 8.08 -4.68 15.24
CA PRO A 79 8.69 -5.01 16.51
C PRO A 79 9.12 -6.48 16.52
N PRO A 80 10.30 -6.82 17.07
CA PRO A 80 10.72 -8.21 17.17
C PRO A 80 9.71 -8.98 18.02
N SER A 81 8.98 -9.89 17.39
CA SER A 81 8.07 -10.80 18.09
C SER A 81 8.87 -11.64 19.09
N LEU A 82 8.56 -11.50 20.38
CA LEU A 82 9.25 -12.18 21.51
C LEU A 82 9.08 -13.71 21.55
N THR A 83 8.57 -14.33 20.49
CA THR A 83 8.26 -15.76 20.44
C THR A 83 9.20 -16.51 19.50
N SER A 84 10.41 -16.77 19.98
CA SER A 84 11.07 -18.06 19.75
C SER A 84 11.97 -18.39 20.95
N PRO A 85 11.65 -19.40 21.78
CA PRO A 85 12.62 -19.92 22.73
C PRO A 85 13.73 -20.58 21.92
N THR A 86 14.88 -19.92 21.81
CA THR A 86 16.09 -20.54 21.30
C THR A 86 16.39 -21.79 22.15
N PRO A 87 16.49 -23.00 21.57
CA PRO A 87 16.99 -24.14 22.31
C PRO A 87 18.44 -23.83 22.70
N ARG A 88 18.69 -23.73 24.01
CA ARG A 88 20.02 -23.53 24.58
C ARG A 88 20.99 -24.55 23.98
N PRO A 89 22.19 -24.16 23.51
CA PRO A 89 23.17 -25.14 23.07
C PRO A 89 23.57 -26.01 24.26
N ALA A 90 23.31 -27.31 24.16
CA ALA A 90 23.76 -28.28 25.16
C ALA A 90 25.30 -28.32 25.16
N SER A 91 25.88 -28.02 26.32
CA SER A 91 27.31 -28.13 26.61
C SER A 91 27.83 -29.56 26.35
N PRO A 92 28.94 -29.76 25.62
CA PRO A 92 29.50 -31.08 25.39
C PRO A 92 30.58 -31.38 26.43
N TYR A 93 30.18 -31.81 27.63
CA TYR A 93 31.11 -32.48 28.55
C TYR A 93 30.44 -33.70 29.18
N HIS A 94 31.21 -34.80 29.19
CA HIS A 94 30.98 -36.13 29.77
C HIS A 94 30.19 -37.18 28.96
N ARG A 95 30.95 -38.10 28.33
CA ARG A 95 31.17 -39.42 28.94
C ARG A 95 32.34 -40.16 28.28
N GLN A 96 33.44 -40.30 29.00
CA GLN A 96 34.39 -41.40 28.79
C GLN A 96 33.88 -42.59 29.60
N SER A 97 33.71 -43.73 28.95
CA SER A 97 33.66 -45.02 29.62
C SER A 97 34.48 -46.03 28.82
N HIS A 98 35.50 -46.52 29.49
CA HIS A 98 36.48 -47.50 29.08
C HIS A 98 35.85 -48.88 28.88
N LEU A 99 36.43 -49.71 28.01
CA LEU A 99 36.81 -51.12 28.28
C LEU A 99 37.61 -51.72 27.11
N HIS A 100 38.73 -52.36 27.48
CA HIS A 100 39.59 -53.26 26.69
C HIS A 100 38.80 -54.52 26.24
N ALA A 101 39.21 -55.42 25.34
CA ALA A 101 40.54 -55.92 24.96
C ALA A 101 40.46 -56.82 23.70
N HIS A 102 41.65 -57.20 23.21
CA HIS A 102 42.03 -58.45 22.49
C HIS A 102 42.10 -58.50 20.95
N ASN A 103 43.36 -58.53 20.49
CA ASN A 103 43.94 -59.17 19.30
C ASN A 103 43.84 -60.73 19.43
N PRO A 104 44.14 -61.63 18.44
CA PRO A 104 45.11 -61.47 17.33
C PRO A 104 44.87 -62.24 15.98
N GLN A 105 45.78 -61.96 15.03
CA GLN A 105 46.33 -62.82 13.95
C GLN A 105 45.44 -63.40 12.82
N ALA A 106 45.80 -63.11 11.56
CA ALA A 106 46.34 -64.09 10.60
C ALA A 106 46.70 -63.45 9.24
N SER A 107 47.70 -64.06 8.61
CA SER A 107 48.42 -63.66 7.39
C SER A 107 47.82 -64.22 6.09
N PHE A 108 48.43 -63.78 4.98
CA PHE A 108 48.58 -64.39 3.64
C PHE A 108 47.66 -63.90 2.51
N GLY A 109 48.30 -63.53 1.38
CA GLY A 109 47.69 -63.76 0.06
C GLY A 109 47.98 -62.76 -1.07
N HIS A 110 49.16 -62.89 -1.69
CA HIS A 110 49.44 -62.76 -3.13
C HIS A 110 49.41 -61.43 -3.89
N ALA A 111 50.52 -61.24 -4.62
CA ALA A 111 50.79 -60.26 -5.65
C ALA A 111 50.05 -60.55 -6.97
N SER A 112 49.79 -59.51 -7.76
CA SER A 112 50.12 -59.47 -9.20
C SER A 112 50.00 -58.07 -9.78
N TYR A 113 50.88 -57.85 -10.74
CA TYR A 113 51.29 -56.62 -11.41
C TYR A 113 50.41 -56.43 -12.65
N HIS A 114 49.88 -55.23 -12.92
CA HIS A 114 49.68 -54.77 -14.30
C HIS A 114 49.75 -53.25 -14.41
N SER A 115 50.32 -52.86 -15.54
CA SER A 115 50.86 -51.58 -15.95
C SER A 115 49.79 -50.53 -16.30
N GLY A 116 50.09 -49.27 -15.99
CA GLY A 116 50.04 -48.19 -16.97
C GLY A 116 48.75 -47.37 -17.07
N ARG A 117 48.76 -46.15 -16.49
CA ARG A 117 48.73 -44.88 -17.26
C ARG A 117 48.77 -43.67 -16.32
N LEU A 118 49.62 -42.73 -16.68
CA LEU A 118 49.91 -41.46 -16.00
C LEU A 118 48.78 -40.44 -16.23
N ALA A 119 48.36 -39.76 -15.16
CA ALA A 119 47.80 -38.41 -15.20
C ALA A 119 48.17 -37.70 -13.87
N PRO A 120 48.85 -36.54 -13.89
CA PRO A 120 49.28 -35.86 -12.67
C PRO A 120 48.14 -35.02 -12.09
N ARG A 121 47.75 -35.29 -10.84
CA ARG A 121 46.90 -34.41 -10.03
C ARG A 121 47.80 -33.47 -9.24
N THR A 122 47.72 -32.19 -9.56
CA THR A 122 48.28 -31.09 -8.79
C THR A 122 47.53 -30.94 -7.47
N SER A 123 48.31 -30.81 -6.41
CA SER A 123 47.89 -30.55 -5.03
C SER A 123 47.31 -29.15 -4.88
N THR A 124 46.08 -29.03 -4.39
CA THR A 124 45.55 -27.81 -3.81
C THR A 124 45.19 -28.06 -2.35
N ALA A 125 45.89 -27.35 -1.47
CA ALA A 125 45.71 -27.34 -0.04
C ALA A 125 44.27 -26.93 0.34
N THR A 126 43.57 -27.80 1.07
CA THR A 126 42.36 -27.45 1.81
C THR A 126 42.77 -26.82 3.13
N GLY A 127 43.00 -25.51 3.10
CA GLY A 127 43.06 -24.67 4.30
C GLY A 127 41.64 -24.38 4.77
N ASP A 128 41.16 -25.17 5.73
CA ASP A 128 39.91 -24.94 6.46
C ASP A 128 40.02 -23.65 7.27
N SER A 129 39.63 -22.53 6.65
CA SER A 129 39.50 -21.22 7.30
C SER A 129 38.05 -21.06 7.75
N ARG A 130 37.66 -21.78 8.80
CA ARG A 130 36.34 -21.63 9.43
C ARG A 130 36.34 -20.37 10.28
N TRP A 131 36.02 -19.24 9.66
CA TRP A 131 35.69 -18.00 10.37
C TRP A 131 34.43 -18.25 11.23
N PRO A 132 34.43 -17.84 12.52
CA PRO A 132 33.23 -17.92 13.33
C PRO A 132 32.26 -16.85 12.83
N ALA A 133 31.11 -17.27 12.31
CA ALA A 133 30.00 -16.37 12.04
C ALA A 133 29.55 -15.76 13.37
N SER A 134 29.84 -14.48 13.57
CA SER A 134 29.15 -13.66 14.56
C SER A 134 27.64 -13.78 14.33
N PRO A 135 26.80 -13.80 15.39
CA PRO A 135 25.37 -13.77 15.20
C PRO A 135 25.01 -12.46 14.49
N VAL A 136 24.58 -12.56 13.23
CA VAL A 136 23.93 -11.47 12.52
C VAL A 136 22.75 -11.07 13.39
N ALA A 137 22.81 -9.87 13.98
CA ALA A 137 21.69 -9.29 14.71
C ALA A 137 20.45 -9.44 13.83
N ALA A 138 19.38 -9.99 14.39
CA ALA A 138 18.15 -10.28 13.67
C ALA A 138 17.75 -9.05 12.84
N ALA A 139 17.82 -9.18 11.51
CA ALA A 139 17.38 -8.13 10.61
C ALA A 139 15.88 -7.92 10.85
N GLY A 140 15.49 -6.71 11.28
CA GLY A 140 14.08 -6.38 11.49
C GLY A 140 13.28 -6.61 10.21
N GLU A 141 12.18 -7.38 10.31
CA GLU A 141 11.28 -7.64 9.19
C GLU A 141 10.51 -6.37 8.85
N VAL A 142 10.47 -5.99 7.57
CA VAL A 142 9.71 -4.81 7.11
C VAL A 142 8.22 -5.15 7.09
N ALA A 143 7.38 -4.24 7.58
CA ALA A 143 5.92 -4.41 7.56
C ALA A 143 5.36 -4.54 6.13
N ASN A 144 4.25 -5.27 6.00
CA ASN A 144 3.54 -5.40 4.72
C ASN A 144 2.90 -4.08 4.29
N VAL A 145 2.35 -3.34 5.24
CA VAL A 145 1.73 -2.04 5.00
C VAL A 145 2.43 -0.98 5.84
N VAL A 146 2.86 0.10 5.21
CA VAL A 146 3.44 1.27 5.87
C VAL A 146 2.51 2.46 5.66
N LEU A 147 1.91 2.94 6.75
CA LEU A 147 1.09 4.15 6.78
C LEU A 147 2.01 5.33 7.15
N ALA A 148 2.50 6.04 6.14
CA ALA A 148 3.42 7.16 6.32
C ALA A 148 2.63 8.47 6.49
N LYS A 149 2.40 8.88 7.73
CA LYS A 149 1.76 10.15 8.06
C LYS A 149 2.69 11.32 7.78
N ASN A 150 2.16 12.41 7.25
CA ASN A 150 2.85 13.69 7.11
C ASN A 150 4.19 13.59 6.35
N LEU A 151 4.27 12.68 5.38
CA LEU A 151 5.50 12.43 4.61
C LEU A 151 5.96 13.66 3.82
N ASP A 152 5.05 14.60 3.55
CA ASP A 152 5.30 15.91 2.96
C ASP A 152 6.12 16.84 3.86
N LEU A 153 5.99 16.72 5.19
CA LEU A 153 6.80 17.46 6.16
C LEU A 153 8.21 16.89 6.32
N ALA A 154 8.43 15.64 5.92
CA ALA A 154 9.73 14.97 6.03
C ALA A 154 10.81 15.67 5.18
N PRO A 155 12.09 15.67 5.62
CA PRO A 155 13.19 16.14 4.81
C PRO A 155 13.26 15.47 3.44
N LYS A 156 13.74 16.19 2.43
CA LYS A 156 13.90 15.66 1.06
C LYS A 156 14.70 14.36 1.01
N ALA A 157 15.69 14.20 1.87
CA ALA A 157 16.48 12.97 1.95
C ALA A 157 15.63 11.75 2.34
N VAL A 158 14.70 11.90 3.30
CA VAL A 158 13.76 10.84 3.71
C VAL A 158 12.80 10.52 2.57
N GLN A 159 12.26 11.52 1.89
CA GLN A 159 11.39 11.31 0.73
C GLN A 159 12.13 10.60 -0.43
N ILE A 160 13.41 10.90 -0.66
CA ILE A 160 14.24 10.19 -1.64
C ILE A 160 14.45 8.73 -1.21
N GLN A 161 14.67 8.47 0.08
CA GLN A 161 14.82 7.13 0.62
C GLN A 161 13.53 6.32 0.48
N ALA A 162 12.36 6.96 0.73
CA ALA A 162 11.06 6.38 0.46
C ALA A 162 10.92 6.02 -1.03
N LEU A 163 11.26 6.93 -1.95
CA LEU A 163 11.24 6.64 -3.38
C LEU A 163 12.17 5.47 -3.76
N GLU A 164 13.35 5.37 -3.16
CA GLU A 164 14.26 4.24 -3.37
C GLU A 164 13.64 2.92 -2.90
N LEU A 165 12.99 2.93 -1.74
CA LEU A 165 12.25 1.78 -1.21
C LEU A 165 11.13 1.35 -2.17
N LEU A 166 10.33 2.29 -2.66
CA LEU A 166 9.23 1.97 -3.58
C LEU A 166 9.74 1.43 -4.93
N ARG A 167 10.86 1.97 -5.44
CA ARG A 167 11.43 1.57 -6.73
C ARG A 167 12.20 0.25 -6.67
N THR A 168 12.97 0.03 -5.62
CA THR A 168 13.91 -1.11 -5.53
C THR A 168 13.44 -2.21 -4.58
N ARG A 169 12.43 -1.94 -3.75
CA ARG A 169 11.98 -2.78 -2.62
C ARG A 169 13.09 -3.07 -1.62
N ARG A 170 14.13 -2.22 -1.59
CA ARG A 170 15.27 -2.34 -0.71
C ARG A 170 15.56 -0.97 -0.10
N LEU A 171 15.90 -0.97 1.18
CA LEU A 171 16.38 0.20 1.90
C LEU A 171 17.79 -0.10 2.38
N PHE A 172 18.76 0.69 1.94
CA PHE A 172 20.13 0.58 2.45
C PHE A 172 20.28 1.49 3.66
N THR A 173 20.55 0.90 4.82
CA THR A 173 20.94 1.63 6.04
C THR A 173 22.46 1.50 6.24
N ARG A 174 23.00 2.22 7.24
CA ARG A 174 24.44 2.14 7.56
C ARG A 174 24.87 0.73 7.96
N SER A 175 23.97 -0.03 8.58
CA SER A 175 24.29 -1.32 9.23
C SER A 175 23.63 -2.52 8.57
N ASN A 176 22.57 -2.33 7.78
CA ASN A 176 21.81 -3.43 7.20
C ASN A 176 21.11 -3.03 5.89
N VAL A 177 20.67 -4.03 5.13
CA VAL A 177 19.78 -3.83 3.99
C VAL A 177 18.42 -4.40 4.35
N LEU A 178 17.41 -3.53 4.43
CA LEU A 178 16.04 -3.94 4.65
C LEU A 178 15.41 -4.27 3.31
N VAL A 179 14.71 -5.40 3.22
CA VAL A 179 14.03 -5.83 1.99
C VAL A 179 12.54 -5.83 2.27
N ALA A 180 11.79 -5.06 1.47
CA ALA A 180 10.35 -5.03 1.58
C ALA A 180 9.74 -6.36 1.11
N PRO A 181 8.66 -6.83 1.75
CA PRO A 181 7.99 -8.07 1.36
C PRO A 181 7.41 -8.00 -0.05
N ARG A 182 6.98 -9.15 -0.59
CA ARG A 182 6.35 -9.19 -1.93
C ARG A 182 5.03 -8.42 -1.98
N SER A 183 4.23 -8.53 -0.92
CA SER A 183 3.02 -7.75 -0.63
C SER A 183 3.39 -6.53 0.20
N PHE A 184 4.06 -5.57 -0.44
CA PHE A 184 4.42 -4.29 0.18
C PHE A 184 3.53 -3.17 -0.37
N LEU A 185 2.87 -2.45 0.54
CA LEU A 185 2.05 -1.28 0.25
C LEU A 185 2.48 -0.13 1.16
N LEU A 186 2.87 0.99 0.57
CA LEU A 186 3.01 2.24 1.29
C LEU A 186 1.79 3.11 0.98
N ILE A 187 1.12 3.59 2.02
CA ILE A 187 0.04 4.58 1.93
C ILE A 187 0.57 5.86 2.55
N ALA A 188 0.69 6.91 1.75
CA ALA A 188 1.03 8.24 2.28
C ALA A 188 -0.25 8.89 2.80
N VAL A 189 -0.31 9.12 4.11
CA VAL A 189 -1.45 9.78 4.78
C VAL A 189 -1.07 11.23 5.00
N LEU A 190 -1.67 12.14 4.23
CA LEU A 190 -1.25 13.55 4.18
C LEU A 190 -2.39 14.47 4.64
N SER A 191 -2.05 15.58 5.28
CA SER A 191 -2.98 16.67 5.54
C SER A 191 -2.96 17.69 4.41
N ALA A 192 -4.13 18.19 4.04
CA ALA A 192 -4.26 19.38 3.21
C ALA A 192 -5.62 20.03 3.50
N PRO A 193 -5.83 21.32 3.17
CA PRO A 193 -7.15 21.93 3.26
C PRO A 193 -8.08 21.47 2.13
N PHE A 194 -7.53 21.07 0.98
CA PHE A 194 -8.31 20.64 -0.18
C PHE A 194 -7.73 19.42 -0.90
N GLY A 195 -8.62 18.75 -1.64
CA GLY A 195 -8.33 17.63 -2.53
C GLY A 195 -7.18 17.93 -3.47
N GLY A 196 -6.13 17.11 -3.36
CA GLY A 196 -4.97 17.28 -4.20
C GLY A 196 -4.23 18.59 -3.94
N GLU A 197 -4.16 19.13 -2.73
CA GLU A 197 -3.14 20.14 -2.38
C GLU A 197 -1.93 19.55 -1.64
N ALA A 198 -2.08 18.38 -1.02
CA ALA A 198 -0.97 17.68 -0.38
C ALA A 198 0.11 17.36 -1.44
N ARG A 199 1.37 17.72 -1.17
CA ARG A 199 2.45 17.60 -2.16
C ARG A 199 3.71 16.98 -1.57
N LEU A 200 4.11 15.89 -2.20
CA LEU A 200 5.44 15.31 -2.05
C LEU A 200 6.40 15.89 -3.11
N THR A 201 7.69 15.56 -2.98
CA THR A 201 8.68 15.85 -4.02
C THR A 201 8.21 15.34 -5.38
N PRO A 202 8.48 16.06 -6.50
CA PRO A 202 7.89 15.74 -7.81
C PRO A 202 8.04 14.28 -8.25
N HIS A 203 9.22 13.70 -8.02
CA HIS A 203 9.52 12.31 -8.40
C HIS A 203 8.80 11.29 -7.52
N LEU A 204 8.74 11.53 -6.21
CA LEU A 204 8.03 10.65 -5.29
C LEU A 204 6.52 10.69 -5.56
N ASN A 205 5.99 11.89 -5.73
CA ASN A 205 4.58 12.13 -6.03
C ASN A 205 4.13 11.41 -7.31
N ASP A 206 4.91 11.47 -8.39
CA ASP A 206 4.57 10.79 -9.64
C ASP A 206 4.65 9.25 -9.55
N PHE A 207 5.41 8.72 -8.59
CA PHE A 207 5.53 7.28 -8.36
C PHE A 207 4.26 6.68 -7.74
N PHE A 208 3.49 7.46 -6.98
CA PHE A 208 2.21 7.00 -6.43
C PHE A 208 1.17 6.78 -7.53
N TYR A 209 0.44 5.69 -7.44
CA TYR A 209 -0.50 5.22 -8.44
C TYR A 209 -1.73 6.10 -8.55
N LEU A 210 -2.42 6.27 -7.43
CA LEU A 210 -3.64 7.06 -7.28
C LEU A 210 -3.57 7.91 -6.00
N ALA A 211 -4.41 8.92 -5.96
CA ALA A 211 -4.71 9.69 -4.77
C ALA A 211 -6.22 9.68 -4.50
N HIS A 212 -6.58 9.67 -3.22
CA HIS A 212 -7.95 9.78 -2.75
C HIS A 212 -8.02 10.90 -1.70
N TRP A 213 -8.95 11.82 -1.89
CA TRP A 213 -9.34 12.79 -0.87
C TRP A 213 -10.53 12.22 -0.10
N HIS A 214 -10.41 12.19 1.23
CA HIS A 214 -11.45 11.75 2.14
C HIS A 214 -12.00 12.95 2.89
N ASP A 215 -13.30 13.17 2.74
CA ASP A 215 -14.03 14.23 3.43
C ASP A 215 -14.31 13.82 4.88
N SER A 216 -14.23 14.76 5.80
CA SER A 216 -14.47 14.51 7.23
C SER A 216 -15.95 14.16 7.49
N ASP A 217 -16.84 14.65 6.62
CA ASP A 217 -18.28 14.36 6.66
C ASP A 217 -18.63 12.91 6.28
N ASP A 218 -17.76 12.18 5.57
CA ASP A 218 -18.00 10.78 5.18
C ASP A 218 -17.95 9.80 6.37
N GLY A 219 -17.38 10.22 7.49
CA GLY A 219 -17.23 9.42 8.71
C GLY A 219 -16.22 8.27 8.59
N PHE A 220 -15.96 7.59 9.71
CA PHE A 220 -14.96 6.51 9.79
C PHE A 220 -15.61 5.19 10.23
N MET A 221 -16.06 4.40 9.25
CA MET A 221 -16.90 3.22 9.48
C MET A 221 -16.30 2.20 10.47
N ASN A 222 -15.02 1.87 10.36
CA ASN A 222 -14.41 0.85 11.22
C ASN A 222 -14.09 1.41 12.62
N LEU A 223 -13.62 2.66 12.70
CA LEU A 223 -13.38 3.34 13.97
C LEU A 223 -14.65 3.51 14.80
N GLU A 224 -15.73 3.96 14.18
CA GLU A 224 -17.04 4.10 14.84
C GLU A 224 -17.55 2.76 15.36
N ALA A 225 -17.42 1.68 14.56
CA ALA A 225 -17.80 0.35 14.99
C ALA A 225 -16.98 -0.16 16.19
N GLU A 226 -15.69 0.19 16.26
CA GLU A 226 -14.84 -0.16 17.39
C GLU A 226 -15.22 0.63 18.66
N TRP A 227 -15.53 1.93 18.52
CA TRP A 227 -16.01 2.77 19.64
C TRP A 227 -17.36 2.29 20.18
N ASP A 228 -18.33 1.98 19.32
CA ASP A 228 -19.63 1.44 19.73
C ASP A 228 -19.49 0.11 20.48
N SER A 229 -18.55 -0.73 20.05
CA SER A 229 -18.27 -2.03 20.67
C SER A 229 -17.61 -1.87 22.05
N LYS A 230 -16.73 -0.88 22.22
CA LYS A 230 -16.10 -0.55 23.51
C LYS A 230 -17.08 0.15 24.47
N GLY A 231 -18.00 0.98 23.95
CA GLY A 231 -19.00 1.71 24.74
C GLY A 231 -20.08 0.83 25.39
N LYS A 232 -20.32 -0.38 24.86
CA LYS A 232 -21.23 -1.36 25.48
C LYS A 232 -20.62 -2.15 26.64
N GLY A 233 -19.34 -1.92 26.95
CA GLY A 233 -18.57 -2.67 27.94
C GLY A 233 -18.19 -1.88 29.18
N LYS A 234 -19.16 -1.26 29.88
CA LYS A 234 -19.22 -0.98 31.34
C LYS A 234 -20.20 0.17 31.59
N ASP A 235 -21.16 -0.05 32.49
CA ASP A 235 -22.09 0.94 33.07
C ASP A 235 -23.35 1.32 32.26
N ALA A 236 -24.11 0.31 31.80
CA ALA A 236 -25.53 0.52 31.47
C ALA A 236 -26.38 0.46 32.75
N VAL A 237 -26.52 1.60 33.43
CA VAL A 237 -27.65 1.86 34.33
C VAL A 237 -28.84 2.28 33.44
N PRO A 238 -30.01 1.62 33.51
CA PRO A 238 -31.17 2.05 32.73
C PRO A 238 -31.82 3.23 33.44
N SER A 239 -31.39 4.45 33.15
CA SER A 239 -32.13 5.64 33.57
C SER A 239 -33.15 6.03 32.49
N SER A 240 -34.41 5.73 32.79
CA SER A 240 -35.57 6.27 32.11
C SER A 240 -35.61 7.80 32.24
N SER A 241 -35.43 8.51 31.14
CA SER A 241 -35.99 9.84 30.99
C SER A 241 -36.22 10.11 29.51
N SER A 242 -37.50 10.00 29.15
CA SER A 242 -38.13 10.54 27.95
C SER A 242 -37.80 12.03 27.79
N SER A 243 -37.33 12.42 26.62
CA SER A 243 -37.59 13.73 26.03
C SER A 243 -37.32 13.62 24.54
N ASP A 244 -38.42 13.55 23.80
CA ASP A 244 -38.49 13.71 22.36
C ASP A 244 -37.90 15.06 21.96
N ASP A 245 -36.97 15.07 21.00
CA ASP A 245 -36.93 16.14 20.01
C ASP A 245 -36.43 15.57 18.68
N ASP A 246 -37.36 15.55 17.73
CA ASP A 246 -37.23 15.04 16.38
C ASP A 246 -36.47 16.07 15.52
N THR A 247 -35.18 15.84 15.30
CA THR A 247 -34.51 16.28 14.07
C THR A 247 -34.12 15.06 13.27
N ALA A 248 -35.09 14.57 12.51
CA ALA A 248 -34.92 13.57 11.47
C ALA A 248 -34.04 14.14 10.35
N SER A 249 -32.73 13.91 10.46
CA SER A 249 -31.85 13.96 9.29
C SER A 249 -31.99 12.66 8.53
N PHE A 250 -32.43 12.77 7.28
CA PHE A 250 -32.56 11.69 6.31
C PHE A 250 -31.18 11.17 5.89
N GLU A 251 -30.47 10.51 6.79
CA GLU A 251 -29.24 9.78 6.45
C GLU A 251 -29.63 8.33 6.10
N SER A 252 -30.20 8.19 4.92
CA SER A 252 -30.43 6.90 4.27
C SER A 252 -29.10 6.34 3.77
N VAL A 253 -28.23 5.90 4.68
CA VAL A 253 -27.11 5.01 4.35
C VAL A 253 -27.48 3.64 4.87
N VAL A 254 -27.56 2.68 3.96
CA VAL A 254 -27.75 1.26 4.25
C VAL A 254 -26.59 0.80 5.14
N ARG A 255 -26.74 0.96 6.46
CA ARG A 255 -25.90 0.32 7.48
C ARG A 255 -26.16 -1.18 7.39
N THR A 256 -25.51 -1.83 6.43
CA THR A 256 -25.46 -3.28 6.35
C THR A 256 -24.67 -3.72 7.57
N LYS A 257 -25.39 -4.08 8.63
CA LYS A 257 -24.85 -4.59 9.88
C LYS A 257 -23.99 -5.82 9.55
N ARG A 258 -22.68 -5.63 9.38
CA ARG A 258 -21.71 -6.70 9.10
C ARG A 258 -21.62 -7.57 10.35
N GLY A 259 -22.25 -8.76 10.31
CA GLY A 259 -22.11 -9.79 11.35
C GLY A 259 -23.42 -10.48 11.76
N SER A 260 -23.94 -11.38 10.91
CA SER A 260 -24.75 -12.52 11.37
C SER A 260 -24.85 -13.58 10.29
N TYR A 261 -23.80 -14.39 10.14
CA TYR A 261 -23.91 -15.74 9.59
C TYR A 261 -22.99 -16.67 10.39
N SER A 262 -23.47 -17.06 11.58
CA SER A 262 -23.14 -18.31 12.27
C SER A 262 -23.84 -18.36 13.65
N ASP A 263 -25.18 -18.46 13.66
CA ASP A 263 -25.87 -18.99 14.84
C ASP A 263 -26.03 -20.50 14.69
N ALA A 264 -25.08 -21.25 15.25
CA ALA A 264 -25.30 -22.57 15.85
C ALA A 264 -24.02 -23.08 16.53
N GLY A 265 -24.02 -23.09 17.87
CA GLY A 265 -23.18 -23.99 18.67
C GLY A 265 -22.01 -23.33 19.40
N GLY A 266 -22.18 -23.10 20.70
CA GLY A 266 -21.22 -22.40 21.55
C GLY A 266 -19.94 -23.15 21.93
N GLY A 267 -19.00 -22.39 22.49
CA GLY A 267 -17.79 -22.90 23.13
C GLY A 267 -16.77 -21.78 23.33
N ARG A 268 -16.32 -21.60 24.58
CA ARG A 268 -15.27 -20.66 25.01
C ARG A 268 -13.92 -20.98 24.32
N ASP A 269 -13.28 -20.01 23.66
CA ASP A 269 -11.83 -19.70 23.74
C ASP A 269 -11.50 -18.40 22.96
N GLY A 270 -10.35 -17.78 23.23
CA GLY A 270 -10.00 -16.39 22.88
C GLY A 270 -9.64 -16.06 21.43
N GLY A 271 -9.41 -14.75 21.21
CA GLY A 271 -8.90 -14.14 19.97
C GLY A 271 -9.98 -13.90 18.91
N HIS A 272 -10.44 -12.66 18.77
CA HIS A 272 -11.28 -12.26 17.63
C HIS A 272 -10.42 -12.16 16.36
N ASP A 273 -9.91 -13.29 15.86
CA ASP A 273 -9.39 -13.40 14.50
C ASP A 273 -10.58 -13.68 13.58
N GLY A 274 -11.37 -12.65 13.30
CA GLY A 274 -12.39 -12.70 12.26
C GLY A 274 -11.73 -12.97 10.91
N GLU A 275 -12.30 -13.87 10.09
CA GLU A 275 -11.79 -14.11 8.75
C GLU A 275 -11.76 -12.79 7.95
N PRO A 276 -10.65 -12.49 7.24
CA PRO A 276 -10.55 -11.26 6.48
C PRO A 276 -11.59 -11.21 5.36
N LEU A 277 -12.13 -10.02 5.09
CA LEU A 277 -13.14 -9.83 4.04
C LEU A 277 -12.59 -10.25 2.67
N PHE A 278 -11.34 -9.88 2.38
CA PHE A 278 -10.63 -10.25 1.16
C PHE A 278 -9.40 -11.09 1.48
N THR A 279 -9.32 -12.27 0.86
CA THR A 279 -8.14 -13.13 0.94
C THR A 279 -7.11 -12.75 -0.11
N GLU A 280 -5.85 -13.18 0.06
CA GLU A 280 -4.80 -13.00 -0.97
C GLU A 280 -5.19 -13.64 -2.31
N HIS A 281 -5.95 -14.74 -2.26
CA HIS A 281 -6.49 -15.39 -3.46
C HIS A 281 -7.52 -14.52 -4.18
N ASP A 282 -8.42 -13.85 -3.45
CA ASP A 282 -9.42 -12.95 -4.02
C ASP A 282 -8.74 -11.77 -4.74
N ILE A 283 -7.73 -11.16 -4.09
CA ILE A 283 -6.95 -10.06 -4.68
C ILE A 283 -6.21 -10.53 -5.93
N SER A 284 -5.63 -11.73 -5.90
CA SER A 284 -4.92 -12.30 -7.05
C SER A 284 -5.86 -12.60 -8.21
N THR A 285 -7.07 -13.08 -7.92
CA THR A 285 -8.13 -13.31 -8.91
C THR A 285 -8.56 -12.00 -9.56
N LEU A 286 -8.83 -10.96 -8.78
CA LEU A 286 -9.15 -9.62 -9.30
C LEU A 286 -8.01 -9.02 -10.12
N ALA A 287 -6.76 -9.24 -9.71
CA ALA A 287 -5.59 -8.80 -10.47
C ALA A 287 -5.49 -9.49 -11.83
N ASN A 288 -5.74 -10.80 -11.91
CA ASN A 288 -5.76 -11.53 -13.19
C ASN A 288 -6.90 -11.02 -14.08
N LEU A 289 -8.11 -10.89 -13.53
CA LEU A 289 -9.27 -10.36 -14.26
C LEU A 289 -8.98 -8.97 -14.83
N SER A 290 -8.31 -8.09 -14.07
CA SER A 290 -7.94 -6.74 -14.54
C SER A 290 -7.01 -6.75 -15.77
N GLN A 291 -6.19 -7.79 -15.95
CA GLN A 291 -5.30 -7.89 -17.11
C GLN A 291 -6.04 -8.37 -18.36
N ASP A 292 -7.11 -9.13 -18.18
CA ASP A 292 -7.90 -9.72 -19.27
C ASP A 292 -9.03 -8.79 -19.77
N VAL A 293 -9.25 -7.65 -19.11
CA VAL A 293 -10.26 -6.67 -19.51
C VAL A 293 -10.00 -6.13 -20.92
N SER A 294 -11.04 -6.20 -21.76
CA SER A 294 -11.01 -5.66 -23.10
C SER A 294 -11.17 -4.13 -23.11
N VAL A 295 -10.43 -3.46 -23.99
CA VAL A 295 -10.51 -2.00 -24.14
C VAL A 295 -10.66 -1.68 -25.62
N ASP A 296 -11.80 -1.08 -25.97
CA ASP A 296 -12.06 -0.67 -27.34
C ASP A 296 -11.16 0.49 -27.78
N VAL A 297 -10.88 0.53 -29.07
CA VAL A 297 -10.00 1.55 -29.68
C VAL A 297 -10.54 2.96 -29.43
N ASP A 298 -11.87 3.13 -29.40
CA ASP A 298 -12.50 4.42 -29.15
C ASP A 298 -12.33 4.88 -27.70
N VAL A 299 -12.31 3.94 -26.74
CA VAL A 299 -12.01 4.22 -25.33
C VAL A 299 -10.54 4.57 -25.13
N ILE A 300 -9.62 3.88 -25.83
CA ILE A 300 -8.20 4.25 -25.85
C ILE A 300 -8.02 5.67 -26.43
N ARG A 301 -8.76 6.01 -27.50
CA ARG A 301 -8.74 7.35 -28.09
C ARG A 301 -9.27 8.39 -27.10
N TYR A 302 -10.38 8.09 -26.41
CA TYR A 302 -10.93 8.95 -25.36
C TYR A 302 -9.91 9.20 -24.24
N GLN A 303 -9.27 8.14 -23.74
CA GLN A 303 -8.19 8.23 -22.75
C GLN A 303 -7.06 9.17 -23.23
N MET A 304 -6.57 9.00 -24.46
CA MET A 304 -5.47 9.81 -24.99
C MET A 304 -5.88 11.26 -25.27
N ASN A 305 -7.14 11.49 -25.65
CA ASN A 305 -7.70 12.84 -25.78
C ASN A 305 -7.69 13.54 -24.42
N LEU A 306 -8.19 12.90 -23.35
CA LEU A 306 -8.14 13.46 -21.99
C LEU A 306 -6.70 13.83 -21.58
N VAL A 307 -5.73 12.94 -21.80
CA VAL A 307 -4.31 13.21 -21.53
C VAL A 307 -3.80 14.43 -22.31
N SER A 308 -4.20 14.57 -23.57
CA SER A 308 -3.79 15.67 -24.44
C SER A 308 -4.40 17.00 -23.98
N PHE A 309 -5.69 17.01 -23.65
CA PHE A 309 -6.38 18.20 -23.15
C PHE A 309 -5.86 18.63 -21.78
N LEU A 310 -5.60 17.69 -20.85
CA LEU A 310 -4.97 18.00 -19.56
C LEU A 310 -3.59 18.65 -19.75
N ARG A 311 -2.78 18.18 -20.70
CA ARG A 311 -1.46 18.78 -21.01
C ARG A 311 -1.56 20.17 -21.65
N LEU A 312 -2.63 20.43 -22.38
CA LEU A 312 -2.86 21.70 -23.06
C LEU A 312 -3.71 22.67 -22.25
N HIS A 313 -4.24 22.25 -21.10
CA HIS A 313 -5.05 23.08 -20.23
C HIS A 313 -4.28 24.32 -19.76
N ARG A 314 -4.95 25.47 -19.70
CA ARG A 314 -4.29 26.75 -19.41
C ARG A 314 -3.75 26.81 -17.99
N ALA A 315 -4.52 26.29 -17.03
CA ALA A 315 -4.18 26.34 -15.61
C ALA A 315 -3.13 25.31 -15.17
N VAL A 316 -2.65 24.44 -16.06
CA VAL A 316 -1.74 23.34 -15.71
C VAL A 316 -0.29 23.72 -15.97
N ALA A 317 0.55 23.73 -14.93
CA ALA A 317 2.00 23.90 -15.04
C ALA A 317 2.73 22.61 -15.39
N GLY A 318 2.12 21.46 -15.15
CA GLY A 318 2.70 20.14 -15.39
C GLY A 318 1.98 19.05 -14.60
N GLY A 319 2.57 17.85 -14.56
CA GLY A 319 2.04 16.71 -13.81
C GLY A 319 1.56 15.53 -14.66
N ILE A 320 1.34 15.73 -15.95
CA ILE A 320 0.88 14.67 -16.86
C ILE A 320 2.08 13.91 -17.44
N SER A 321 2.78 13.16 -16.59
CA SER A 321 3.93 12.34 -16.98
C SER A 321 3.50 11.12 -17.83
N PRO A 322 4.45 10.47 -18.55
CA PRO A 322 4.19 9.17 -19.17
C PRO A 322 3.81 8.09 -18.16
N THR A 323 4.37 8.15 -16.94
CA THR A 323 4.03 7.25 -15.83
C THR A 323 2.57 7.41 -15.42
N ALA A 324 2.08 8.66 -15.35
CA ALA A 324 0.68 8.97 -15.08
C ALA A 324 -0.25 8.33 -16.13
N THR A 325 0.09 8.43 -17.41
CA THR A 325 -0.68 7.79 -18.49
C THR A 325 -0.68 6.26 -18.37
N LYS A 326 0.43 5.66 -17.95
CA LYS A 326 0.49 4.21 -17.66
C LYS A 326 -0.42 3.83 -16.50
N HIS A 327 -0.35 4.57 -15.38
CA HIS A 327 -1.22 4.34 -14.22
C HIS A 327 -2.70 4.56 -14.56
N PHE A 328 -3.00 5.55 -15.40
CA PHE A 328 -4.34 5.80 -15.90
C PHE A 328 -4.91 4.60 -16.66
N GLY A 329 -4.14 4.07 -17.61
CA GLY A 329 -4.54 2.90 -18.40
C GLY A 329 -4.59 1.59 -17.58
N GLN A 330 -3.85 1.51 -16.48
CA GLN A 330 -3.93 0.39 -15.55
C GLN A 330 -5.16 0.51 -14.66
N LEU A 331 -5.48 1.71 -14.17
CA LEU A 331 -6.61 1.93 -13.26
C LEU A 331 -7.96 1.71 -13.92
N MET A 332 -8.15 2.21 -15.15
CA MET A 332 -9.41 1.99 -15.87
C MET A 332 -9.70 0.50 -16.08
N ARG A 333 -8.66 -0.33 -16.26
CA ARG A 333 -8.78 -1.79 -16.34
C ARG A 333 -8.97 -2.44 -14.97
N CYS A 334 -8.28 -1.97 -13.93
CA CYS A 334 -8.49 -2.46 -12.56
C CYS A 334 -9.93 -2.15 -12.06
N LEU A 335 -10.60 -1.11 -12.56
CA LEU A 335 -11.97 -0.75 -12.16
C LEU A 335 -13.06 -1.64 -12.79
N ALA A 336 -12.90 -2.09 -14.03
CA ALA A 336 -13.97 -2.82 -14.73
C ALA A 336 -14.45 -4.10 -14.00
N PRO A 337 -13.55 -4.99 -13.51
CA PRO A 337 -13.96 -6.18 -12.79
C PRO A 337 -14.66 -5.87 -11.46
N LEU A 338 -14.37 -4.71 -10.85
CA LEU A 338 -15.01 -4.30 -9.60
C LEU A 338 -16.47 -3.90 -9.81
N HIS A 339 -16.81 -3.46 -11.02
CA HIS A 339 -18.18 -3.18 -11.44
C HIS A 339 -18.85 -4.38 -12.15
N GLY A 340 -18.22 -5.56 -12.15
CA GLY A 340 -18.73 -6.74 -12.84
C GLY A 340 -18.66 -6.67 -14.38
N LEU A 341 -17.83 -5.78 -14.92
CA LEU A 341 -17.64 -5.58 -16.36
C LEU A 341 -16.35 -6.24 -16.85
N ASP A 342 -16.37 -6.80 -18.06
CA ASP A 342 -15.21 -7.37 -18.77
C ASP A 342 -14.63 -6.41 -19.83
N PHE A 343 -15.20 -5.22 -19.95
CA PHE A 343 -14.73 -4.13 -20.80
C PHE A 343 -14.72 -2.79 -20.05
N VAL A 344 -13.91 -1.84 -20.53
CA VAL A 344 -13.82 -0.50 -19.95
C VAL A 344 -14.86 0.43 -20.58
N THR A 345 -15.66 1.09 -19.75
CA THR A 345 -16.61 2.13 -20.17
C THR A 345 -16.03 3.55 -20.02
N PRO A 346 -16.53 4.54 -20.76
CA PRO A 346 -16.08 5.94 -20.63
C PRO A 346 -16.24 6.50 -19.21
N SER A 347 -17.28 6.08 -18.48
CA SER A 347 -17.49 6.48 -17.09
C SER A 347 -16.37 5.99 -16.16
N LEU A 348 -15.87 4.77 -16.37
CA LEU A 348 -14.71 4.26 -15.61
C LEU A 348 -13.43 5.02 -15.94
N VAL A 349 -13.28 5.45 -17.21
CA VAL A 349 -12.16 6.31 -17.61
C VAL A 349 -12.25 7.67 -16.90
N ALA A 350 -13.44 8.27 -16.78
CA ALA A 350 -13.61 9.52 -16.05
C ALA A 350 -13.25 9.38 -14.56
N LEU A 351 -13.73 8.32 -13.90
CA LEU A 351 -13.38 8.03 -12.50
C LEU A 351 -11.87 7.81 -12.31
N ALA A 352 -11.25 7.04 -13.22
CA ALA A 352 -9.82 6.80 -13.17
C ALA A 352 -9.02 8.10 -13.36
N ALA A 353 -9.50 9.04 -14.19
CA ALA A 353 -8.85 10.32 -14.39
C ALA A 353 -8.83 11.14 -13.09
N LYS A 354 -9.96 11.23 -12.39
CA LYS A 354 -10.09 11.92 -11.10
C LYS A 354 -9.07 11.37 -10.09
N LYS A 355 -9.00 10.05 -9.90
CA LYS A 355 -8.10 9.45 -8.89
C LYS A 355 -6.61 9.48 -9.28
N VAL A 356 -6.26 9.42 -10.57
CA VAL A 356 -4.85 9.34 -11.03
C VAL A 356 -4.19 10.71 -11.12
N TYR A 357 -4.95 11.74 -11.50
CA TYR A 357 -4.40 13.07 -11.76
C TYR A 357 -4.51 14.05 -10.58
N LEU A 358 -5.33 13.74 -9.57
CA LEU A 358 -5.55 14.58 -8.38
C LEU A 358 -4.25 15.07 -7.72
N HIS A 359 -3.32 14.15 -7.40
CA HIS A 359 -2.04 14.53 -6.79
C HIS A 359 -1.02 15.00 -7.81
N ARG A 360 -1.21 14.72 -9.10
CA ARG A 360 -0.20 14.97 -10.14
C ARG A 360 -0.30 16.38 -10.72
N ILE A 361 -1.51 16.88 -10.93
CA ILE A 361 -1.73 18.18 -11.54
C ILE A 361 -1.19 19.28 -10.63
N ARG A 362 -0.39 20.17 -11.23
CA ARG A 362 0.09 21.37 -10.56
C ARG A 362 -0.53 22.58 -11.22
N VAL A 363 -1.29 23.33 -10.44
CA VAL A 363 -1.85 24.61 -10.88
C VAL A 363 -0.70 25.58 -11.12
N VAL A 364 -0.76 26.30 -12.23
CA VAL A 364 0.26 27.27 -12.62
C VAL A 364 0.16 28.53 -11.77
N THR A 365 1.31 29.04 -11.31
CA THR A 365 1.36 30.37 -10.70
C THR A 365 1.07 31.42 -11.78
N PRO A 366 0.30 32.49 -11.51
CA PRO A 366 -0.08 33.49 -12.52
C PRO A 366 1.08 34.03 -13.35
N GLU A 367 2.25 34.24 -12.74
CA GLU A 367 3.47 34.75 -13.39
C GLU A 367 4.09 33.79 -14.41
N LYS A 368 3.81 32.48 -14.31
CA LYS A 368 4.38 31.42 -15.14
C LYS A 368 3.38 30.88 -16.16
N GLU A 369 2.20 31.46 -16.25
CA GLU A 369 1.20 31.10 -17.23
C GLU A 369 1.70 31.43 -18.66
N ARG A 370 1.33 30.63 -19.66
CA ARG A 370 1.90 30.70 -21.01
C ARG A 370 1.65 32.04 -21.72
N SER A 371 0.51 32.68 -21.48
CA SER A 371 0.15 33.97 -22.08
C SER A 371 0.99 35.14 -21.54
N MET A 372 1.72 34.95 -20.43
CA MET A 372 2.71 35.94 -19.95
C MET A 372 3.82 36.18 -20.97
N GLN A 373 4.19 35.16 -21.75
CA GLN A 373 5.18 35.31 -22.84
C GLN A 373 4.70 36.25 -23.95
N TRP A 374 3.39 36.51 -24.01
CA TRP A 374 2.73 37.34 -25.01
C TRP A 374 2.24 38.68 -24.45
N GLY A 375 2.65 39.04 -23.22
CA GLY A 375 2.37 40.35 -22.61
C GLY A 375 0.98 40.49 -21.96
N SER A 376 0.36 39.39 -21.53
CA SER A 376 -0.92 39.42 -20.80
C SER A 376 -0.79 40.06 -19.42
N ASP A 377 -1.88 40.62 -18.89
CA ASP A 377 -1.90 41.21 -17.54
C ASP A 377 -1.98 40.12 -16.46
N VAL A 378 -1.04 40.15 -15.51
CA VAL A 378 -0.97 39.23 -14.38
C VAL A 378 -2.23 39.30 -13.52
N ARG A 379 -2.85 40.48 -13.38
CA ARG A 379 -4.06 40.65 -12.56
C ARG A 379 -5.24 39.87 -13.14
N ALA A 380 -5.44 39.97 -14.46
CA ALA A 380 -6.48 39.23 -15.16
C ALA A 380 -6.25 37.71 -15.08
N ILE A 381 -5.00 37.26 -15.19
CA ILE A 381 -4.67 35.84 -15.05
C ILE A 381 -4.92 35.36 -13.62
N LYS A 382 -4.54 36.15 -12.61
CA LYS A 382 -4.78 35.83 -11.21
C LYS A 382 -6.27 35.68 -10.90
N GLU A 383 -7.11 36.54 -11.46
CA GLU A 383 -8.57 36.47 -11.31
C GLU A 383 -9.14 35.20 -11.95
N ILE A 384 -8.66 34.83 -13.15
CA ILE A 384 -9.13 33.60 -13.82
C ILE A 384 -8.61 32.32 -13.16
N LEU A 385 -7.43 32.36 -12.54
CA LEU A 385 -6.86 31.23 -11.80
C LEU A 385 -7.32 31.19 -10.33
N GLN A 386 -8.13 32.17 -9.91
CA GLN A 386 -8.67 32.18 -8.57
C GLN A 386 -9.61 31.00 -8.41
N ASP A 387 -9.48 30.27 -7.29
CA ASP A 387 -10.33 29.13 -6.92
C ASP A 387 -10.29 27.95 -7.91
N VAL A 388 -9.31 27.89 -8.82
CA VAL A 388 -9.12 26.75 -9.74
C VAL A 388 -8.23 25.69 -9.09
N GLY A 389 -8.84 24.60 -8.66
CA GLY A 389 -8.17 23.43 -8.10
C GLY A 389 -7.82 22.35 -9.14
N PRO A 390 -7.05 21.32 -8.75
CA PRO A 390 -6.80 20.15 -9.59
C PRO A 390 -8.07 19.42 -10.00
N GLU A 391 -9.08 19.37 -9.14
CA GLU A 391 -10.37 18.72 -9.40
C GLU A 391 -11.16 19.47 -10.48
N ASP A 392 -11.26 20.80 -10.36
CA ASP A 392 -11.94 21.63 -11.36
C ASP A 392 -11.31 21.49 -12.75
N ILE A 393 -9.96 21.45 -12.81
CA ILE A 393 -9.24 21.24 -14.07
C ILE A 393 -9.59 19.88 -14.70
N ILE A 394 -9.72 18.83 -13.88
CA ILE A 394 -10.08 17.50 -14.38
C ILE A 394 -11.52 17.50 -14.90
N ASP A 395 -12.43 18.11 -14.15
CA ASP A 395 -13.85 18.19 -14.50
C ASP A 395 -14.09 19.03 -15.75
N ASP A 396 -13.42 20.18 -15.88
CA ASP A 396 -13.40 21.00 -17.09
C ASP A 396 -12.98 20.19 -18.31
N VAL A 397 -11.89 19.42 -18.21
CA VAL A 397 -11.42 18.60 -19.33
C VAL A 397 -12.38 17.45 -19.65
N LEU A 398 -12.98 16.82 -18.64
CA LEU A 398 -13.99 15.79 -18.83
C LEU A 398 -15.23 16.33 -19.56
N HIS A 399 -15.62 17.58 -19.29
CA HIS A 399 -16.71 18.25 -20.00
C HIS A 399 -16.35 18.68 -21.43
N MET A 400 -15.08 19.02 -21.70
CA MET A 400 -14.63 19.44 -23.04
C MET A 400 -14.47 18.27 -24.02
N VAL A 401 -14.07 17.10 -23.54
CA VAL A 401 -13.77 15.94 -24.40
C VAL A 401 -15.02 15.11 -24.63
N ALA A 402 -15.43 14.98 -25.90
CA ALA A 402 -16.57 14.15 -26.28
C ALA A 402 -16.36 12.68 -25.87
N THR A 403 -17.32 12.13 -25.15
CA THR A 403 -17.36 10.72 -24.80
C THR A 403 -17.71 9.88 -26.04
N PRO A 404 -17.03 8.73 -26.26
CA PRO A 404 -17.41 7.82 -27.33
C PRO A 404 -18.80 7.24 -27.07
N LEU A 405 -19.52 6.94 -28.17
CA LEU A 405 -20.90 6.46 -28.16
C LEU A 405 -21.02 4.99 -27.81
#